data_AF-A0AAV9EHR4-F1
#
_entry.id   AF-A0AAV9EHR4-F1
#
_cell.length_a   1.000
_cell.length_b   1.000
_cell.length_c   1.000
_cell.angle_alpha   90.00
_cell.angle_beta   90.00
_cell.angle_gamma   90.00
#
_symmetry.space_group_name_H-M   'P 1'
#
loop_
_entity.id
_entity.type
_entity.pdbx_description
1 polymer ?
#
loop_
_entity_poly.entity_id
_entity_poly.type
_entity_poly.pdbx_seq_one_letter_code
_entity_poly.pdbx_strand_id
1 'polypeptide(L)'
;MFLRDAIEIACPDSTAGLYIKTRNDDIVKVVFQENEIAYQIGETTEILSRGLLCATPHCVQAPKGEKALGVERSTFALFMQPDWNENLAFPKDIHLHHEFVPPNGTLTFGEYSEMLLNKYYHMQP
;
A
#
# COMPACT_ATOMS: atom_id res chain seq x y z
N MET A 1 -11.98 7.83 -10.07
CA MET A 1 -12.97 8.85 -10.48
C MET A 1 -12.49 10.22 -10.03
N PHE A 2 -12.60 11.23 -10.89
CA PHE A 2 -12.38 12.64 -10.55
C PHE A 2 -13.70 13.37 -10.61
N LEU A 3 -14.01 14.20 -9.61
CA LEU A 3 -15.25 14.96 -9.58
C LEU A 3 -14.99 16.44 -9.38
N ARG A 4 -15.88 17.27 -9.91
CA ARG A 4 -16.00 18.70 -9.60
C ARG A 4 -17.48 18.99 -9.39
N ASP A 5 -17.82 19.58 -8.25
CA ASP A 5 -19.22 19.90 -7.90
C ASP A 5 -20.15 18.67 -8.01
N ALA A 6 -19.67 17.50 -7.55
CA ALA A 6 -20.33 16.19 -7.64
C ALA A 6 -20.58 15.66 -9.06
N ILE A 7 -19.99 16.25 -10.10
CA ILE A 7 -20.05 15.79 -11.49
C ILE A 7 -18.71 15.15 -11.85
N GLU A 8 -18.76 13.95 -12.43
CA GLU A 8 -17.56 13.27 -12.92
C GLU A 8 -16.93 14.03 -14.09
N ILE A 9 -15.60 14.15 -14.07
CA ILE A 9 -14.82 14.78 -15.12
C ILE A 9 -13.65 13.90 -15.54
N ALA A 10 -13.13 14.14 -16.75
CA ALA A 10 -11.85 13.58 -17.17
C ALA A 10 -10.73 14.06 -16.23
N CYS A 11 -9.70 13.22 -16.05
CA CYS A 11 -8.54 13.57 -15.25
C CYS A 11 -7.90 14.88 -15.75
N PRO A 12 -7.79 15.93 -14.91
CA PRO A 12 -7.32 17.24 -15.35
C PRO A 12 -5.79 17.30 -15.56
N ASP A 13 -5.06 16.27 -15.12
CA ASP A 13 -3.60 16.17 -15.17
C ASP A 13 -3.20 14.72 -15.49
N SER A 14 -2.63 14.50 -16.68
CA SER A 14 -2.24 13.15 -17.13
C SER A 14 -1.15 12.52 -16.25
N THR A 15 -0.46 13.28 -15.41
CA THR A 15 0.55 12.78 -14.46
C THR A 15 -0.04 12.42 -13.09
N ALA A 16 -1.30 12.76 -12.81
CA ALA A 16 -1.98 12.37 -11.58
C ALA A 16 -2.33 10.88 -11.57
N GLY A 17 -2.32 10.24 -10.40
CA GLY A 17 -2.75 8.85 -10.26
C GLY A 17 -1.95 8.02 -9.27
N LEU A 18 -2.20 6.72 -9.28
CA LEU A 18 -1.49 5.74 -8.48
C LEU A 18 -0.14 5.40 -9.12
N TYR A 19 0.92 5.44 -8.34
CA TYR A 19 2.26 5.03 -8.74
C TYR A 19 2.75 3.91 -7.83
N ILE A 20 3.47 2.95 -8.40
CA ILE A 20 4.15 1.88 -7.67
C ILE A 20 5.64 1.97 -7.96
N LYS A 21 6.44 1.60 -6.97
CA LYS A 21 7.86 1.33 -7.13
C LYS A 21 8.06 -0.16 -7.39
N THR A 22 8.57 -0.50 -8.57
CA THR A 22 8.85 -1.89 -8.94
C THR A 22 10.05 -2.45 -8.17
N ARG A 23 10.27 -3.76 -8.26
CA ARG A 23 11.42 -4.44 -7.65
C ARG A 23 12.78 -4.00 -8.21
N ASN A 24 12.80 -3.39 -9.39
CA ASN A 24 14.00 -2.84 -10.02
C ASN A 24 14.15 -1.34 -9.73
N ASP A 25 13.45 -0.83 -8.71
CA ASP A 25 13.40 0.58 -8.32
C ASP A 25 12.75 1.56 -9.31
N ASP A 26 12.22 1.08 -10.44
CA ASP A 26 11.47 1.92 -11.38
C ASP A 26 10.15 2.41 -10.77
N ILE A 27 9.81 3.67 -11.01
CA ILE A 27 8.51 4.25 -10.64
C ILE A 27 7.58 4.18 -11.86
N VAL A 28 6.46 3.46 -11.74
CA VAL A 28 5.50 3.30 -12.84
C VAL A 28 4.11 3.75 -12.43
N LYS A 29 3.43 4.45 -13.33
CA LYS A 29 2.02 4.83 -13.16
C LYS A 29 1.13 3.63 -13.43
N VAL A 30 0.29 3.26 -12.47
CA VAL A 30 -0.69 2.19 -12.62
C VAL A 30 -1.90 2.71 -13.40
N VAL A 31 -2.33 1.95 -14.41
CA VAL A 31 -3.50 2.23 -15.24
C VAL A 31 -4.40 1.00 -15.26
N PHE A 32 -5.68 1.21 -14.96
CA PHE A 32 -6.74 0.20 -15.02
C PHE A 32 -8.04 0.87 -15.48
N GLN A 33 -8.94 0.09 -16.04
CA GLN A 33 -10.22 0.54 -16.61
C GLN A 33 -11.31 0.71 -15.53
N GLU A 34 -12.41 1.37 -15.88
CA GLU A 34 -13.53 1.65 -14.96
C GLU A 34 -14.12 0.39 -14.32
N ASN A 35 -14.17 -0.72 -15.07
CA ASN A 35 -14.72 -2.00 -14.63
C ASN A 35 -13.65 -2.99 -14.15
N GLU A 36 -12.46 -2.50 -13.78
CA GLU A 36 -11.36 -3.29 -13.26
C GLU A 36 -11.11 -3.00 -11.78
N ILE A 37 -10.62 -4.00 -11.08
CA ILE A 37 -10.13 -3.89 -9.71
C ILE A 37 -8.62 -4.19 -9.70
N ALA A 38 -7.87 -3.35 -8.99
CA ALA A 38 -6.44 -3.54 -8.80
C ALA A 38 -6.18 -4.29 -7.49
N TYR A 39 -5.29 -5.28 -7.54
CA TYR A 39 -4.80 -5.99 -6.35
C TYR A 39 -3.37 -5.56 -6.06
N GLN A 40 -3.10 -5.23 -4.80
CA GLN A 40 -1.77 -4.92 -4.30
C GLN A 40 -1.40 -5.94 -3.23
N ILE A 41 -0.20 -6.50 -3.33
CA ILE A 41 0.37 -7.36 -2.28
C ILE A 41 0.82 -6.47 -1.13
N GLY A 42 0.39 -6.81 0.08
CA GLY A 42 0.87 -6.23 1.33
C GLY A 42 1.91 -7.10 2.02
N GLU A 43 2.62 -6.51 2.99
CA GLU A 43 3.74 -7.15 3.70
C GLU A 43 3.37 -8.49 4.36
N THR A 44 2.18 -8.59 4.96
CA THR A 44 1.72 -9.84 5.58
C THR A 44 1.64 -10.99 4.57
N THR A 45 1.18 -10.71 3.34
CA THR A 45 1.14 -11.72 2.27
C THR A 45 2.54 -12.09 1.79
N GLU A 46 3.47 -11.14 1.75
CA GLU A 46 4.88 -11.41 1.47
C GLU A 46 5.50 -12.35 2.52
N ILE A 47 5.25 -12.11 3.81
CA ILE A 47 5.66 -12.96 4.92
C ILE A 47 5.08 -14.37 4.77
N LEU A 48 3.75 -14.48 4.63
CA LEU A 48 3.06 -15.77 4.51
C LEU A 48 3.51 -16.57 3.28
N SER A 49 3.79 -15.89 2.18
CA SER A 49 4.30 -16.50 0.95
C SER A 49 5.79 -16.81 0.97
N ARG A 50 6.50 -16.46 2.05
CA ARG A 50 7.96 -16.60 2.19
C ARG A 50 8.72 -15.92 1.05
N GLY A 51 8.27 -14.73 0.65
CA GLY A 51 8.89 -13.92 -0.41
C GLY A 51 8.54 -14.35 -1.85
N LEU A 52 7.63 -15.31 -2.05
CA LEU A 52 7.13 -15.65 -3.40
C LEU A 52 6.29 -14.50 -3.99
N LEU A 53 5.56 -13.79 -3.12
CA LEU A 53 4.87 -12.54 -3.42
C LEU A 53 5.61 -11.42 -2.69
N CYS A 54 5.67 -10.24 -3.29
CA CYS A 54 6.43 -9.11 -2.76
C CYS A 54 5.55 -7.87 -2.65
N ALA A 55 5.56 -7.23 -1.48
CA ALA A 55 4.90 -5.97 -1.26
C ALA A 55 5.70 -4.84 -1.92
N THR A 56 5.02 -3.94 -2.62
CA THR A 56 5.67 -2.84 -3.33
C THR A 56 5.23 -1.49 -2.76
N PRO A 57 6.17 -0.56 -2.50
CA PRO A 57 5.83 0.81 -2.13
C PRO A 57 4.95 1.45 -3.21
N HIS A 58 3.96 2.21 -2.78
CA HIS A 58 3.05 2.91 -3.69
C HIS A 58 2.59 4.23 -3.10
N CYS A 59 2.20 5.16 -3.97
CA CYS A 59 1.68 6.46 -3.57
C CYS A 59 0.69 6.98 -4.60
N VAL A 60 -0.13 7.94 -4.18
CA VAL A 60 -1.02 8.66 -5.10
C VAL A 60 -0.47 10.06 -5.31
N GLN A 61 -0.20 10.39 -6.57
CA GLN A 61 0.14 11.75 -6.98
C GLN A 61 -1.13 12.54 -7.25
N ALA A 62 -1.31 13.64 -6.53
CA ALA A 62 -2.41 14.58 -6.73
C ALA A 62 -2.28 15.33 -8.08
N PRO A 63 -3.41 15.68 -8.73
CA PRO A 63 -3.40 16.51 -9.93
C PRO A 63 -2.91 17.92 -9.63
N LYS A 64 -2.19 18.53 -10.58
CA LYS A 64 -1.62 19.87 -10.46
C LYS A 64 -2.21 20.84 -11.48
N GLY A 65 -2.03 22.14 -11.22
CA GLY A 65 -2.42 23.24 -12.11
C GLY A 65 -3.84 23.78 -11.87
N GLU A 66 -4.18 24.88 -12.55
CA GLU A 66 -5.47 25.58 -12.35
C GLU A 66 -6.69 24.70 -12.63
N LYS A 67 -6.58 23.78 -13.61
CA LYS A 67 -7.65 22.83 -13.94
C LYS A 67 -7.92 21.81 -12.83
N ALA A 68 -7.04 21.66 -11.85
CA ALA A 68 -7.22 20.79 -10.69
C ALA A 68 -7.94 21.48 -9.52
N LEU A 69 -8.17 22.80 -9.59
CA LEU A 69 -8.88 23.53 -8.54
C LEU A 69 -10.32 23.03 -8.41
N GLY A 70 -10.73 22.77 -7.17
CA GLY A 70 -12.06 22.22 -6.85
C GLY A 70 -12.29 20.80 -7.37
N VAL A 71 -11.23 20.08 -7.76
CA VAL A 71 -11.34 18.68 -8.21
C VAL A 71 -11.00 17.74 -7.07
N GLU A 72 -11.90 16.82 -6.77
CA GLU A 72 -11.67 15.70 -5.87
C GLU A 72 -11.35 14.42 -6.65
N ARG A 73 -10.66 13.49 -5.98
CA ARG A 73 -10.40 12.14 -6.49
C ARG A 73 -10.82 11.12 -5.45
N SER A 74 -11.74 10.25 -5.82
CA SER A 74 -12.25 9.19 -4.93
C SER A 74 -11.74 7.82 -5.36
N THR A 75 -11.35 7.01 -4.39
CA THR A 75 -10.93 5.61 -4.54
C THR A 75 -11.33 4.86 -3.29
N PHE A 76 -11.91 3.68 -3.46
CA PHE A 76 -12.21 2.78 -2.35
C PHE A 76 -11.11 1.72 -2.24
N ALA A 77 -10.36 1.76 -1.15
CA ALA A 77 -9.34 0.75 -0.84
C ALA A 77 -9.91 -0.24 0.18
N LEU A 78 -9.92 -1.52 -0.17
CA LEU A 78 -10.31 -2.60 0.73
C LEU A 78 -9.05 -3.35 1.18
N PHE A 79 -8.77 -3.32 2.47
CA PHE A 79 -7.66 -4.05 3.07
C PHE A 79 -8.15 -5.41 3.55
N MET A 80 -7.62 -6.48 2.93
CA MET A 80 -7.83 -7.84 3.40
C MET A 80 -6.69 -8.21 4.34
N GLN A 81 -7.02 -8.82 5.47
CA GLN A 81 -6.08 -9.16 6.52
C GLN A 81 -6.36 -10.56 7.08
N PRO A 82 -5.35 -11.25 7.65
CA PRO A 82 -5.57 -12.49 8.38
C PRO A 82 -6.38 -12.28 9.66
N ASP A 83 -6.77 -13.40 10.28
CA ASP A 83 -7.29 -13.38 11.63
C ASP A 83 -6.25 -12.81 12.61
N TRP A 84 -6.73 -12.11 13.65
CA TRP A 84 -5.87 -11.42 14.62
C TRP A 84 -4.84 -12.36 15.28
N ASN A 85 -5.23 -13.60 15.54
CA ASN A 85 -4.40 -14.61 16.20
C ASN A 85 -3.63 -15.50 15.21
N GLU A 86 -3.66 -15.21 13.90
CA GLU A 86 -2.93 -15.99 12.90
C GLU A 86 -1.42 -15.89 13.16
N ASN A 87 -0.73 -17.03 13.17
CA ASN A 87 0.70 -17.07 13.43
C ASN A 87 1.49 -16.73 12.15
N LEU A 88 2.25 -15.65 12.20
CA LEU A 88 3.22 -15.26 11.18
C LEU A 88 4.58 -15.84 11.54
N ALA A 89 5.02 -16.86 10.80
CA ALA A 89 6.36 -17.44 10.93
C ALA A 89 7.34 -16.69 10.02
N PHE A 90 8.30 -15.98 10.63
CA PHE A 90 9.23 -15.15 9.90
C PHE A 90 10.45 -15.96 9.43
N PRO A 91 10.92 -15.80 8.17
CA PRO A 91 12.14 -16.43 7.72
C PRO A 91 13.37 -15.86 8.43
N LYS A 92 14.49 -16.58 8.37
CA LYS A 92 15.77 -16.12 8.93
C LYS A 92 16.21 -14.77 8.35
N ASP A 93 16.10 -14.64 7.04
CA ASP A 93 16.46 -13.43 6.31
C ASP A 93 15.17 -12.72 5.91
N ILE A 94 14.82 -11.66 6.64
CA ILE A 94 13.70 -10.79 6.32
C ILE A 94 14.20 -9.36 6.07
N HIS A 95 13.82 -8.78 4.94
CA HIS A 95 14.17 -7.38 4.65
C HIS A 95 13.18 -6.38 5.26
N LEU A 96 12.03 -6.86 5.73
CA LEU A 96 11.00 -6.08 6.40
C LEU A 96 11.26 -6.04 7.90
N HIS A 97 11.30 -4.84 8.49
CA HIS A 97 11.22 -4.63 9.94
C HIS A 97 12.21 -5.46 10.79
N HIS A 98 13.42 -5.68 10.27
CA HIS A 98 14.48 -6.48 10.91
C HIS A 98 14.85 -5.98 12.31
N GLU A 99 14.58 -4.71 12.61
CA GLU A 99 14.82 -4.10 13.91
C GLU A 99 13.84 -4.57 15.00
N PHE A 100 12.70 -5.15 14.63
CA PHE A 100 11.66 -5.60 15.57
C PHE A 100 11.31 -7.09 15.46
N VAL A 101 11.59 -7.72 14.31
CA VAL A 101 11.28 -9.13 14.08
C VAL A 101 12.48 -10.01 14.45
N PRO A 102 12.39 -10.90 15.47
CA PRO A 102 13.47 -11.81 15.78
C PRO A 102 13.69 -12.81 14.63
N PRO A 103 14.95 -13.16 14.28
CA PRO A 103 15.23 -14.15 13.24
C PRO A 103 14.59 -15.50 13.57
N ASN A 104 13.88 -16.11 12.62
CA ASN A 104 13.08 -17.33 12.84
C ASN A 104 12.03 -17.18 13.97
N GLY A 105 11.61 -15.96 14.25
CA GLY A 105 10.57 -15.66 15.22
C GLY A 105 9.17 -16.02 14.71
N THR A 106 8.24 -16.08 15.65
CA THR A 106 6.81 -16.13 15.35
C THR A 106 6.14 -14.99 16.11
N LEU A 107 5.29 -14.25 15.43
CA LEU A 107 4.34 -13.30 16.04
C LEU A 107 2.95 -13.62 15.52
N THR A 108 1.93 -13.32 16.28
CA THR A 108 0.58 -13.23 15.72
C THR A 108 0.47 -12.03 14.78
N PHE A 109 -0.48 -12.06 13.85
CA PHE A 109 -0.77 -10.91 12.98
C PHE A 109 -1.13 -9.65 13.80
N GLY A 110 -1.83 -9.83 14.92
CA GLY A 110 -2.15 -8.76 15.85
C GLY A 110 -0.91 -8.10 16.45
N GLU A 111 0.00 -8.88 17.03
CA GLU A 111 1.26 -8.38 17.60
C GLU A 111 2.11 -7.66 16.56
N TYR A 112 2.23 -8.23 15.35
CA TYR A 112 2.94 -7.60 14.24
C TYR A 112 2.29 -6.26 13.84
N SER A 113 0.96 -6.20 13.76
CA SER A 113 0.22 -4.99 13.40
C SER A 113 0.37 -3.88 14.43
N GLU A 114 0.25 -4.20 15.73
CA GLU A 114 0.43 -3.23 16.81
C GLU A 114 1.85 -2.67 16.83
N MET A 115 2.85 -3.52 16.63
CA MET A 115 4.26 -3.13 16.50
C MET A 115 4.45 -2.11 15.36
N LEU A 116 3.87 -2.35 14.18
CA LEU A 116 3.95 -1.43 13.04
C LEU A 116 3.21 -0.11 13.28
N LEU A 117 2.00 -0.17 13.87
CA LEU A 117 1.24 1.03 14.22
C LEU A 117 2.04 1.90 15.20
N ASN A 118 2.66 1.29 16.20
CA ASN A 118 3.53 1.98 17.14
C ASN A 118 4.73 2.63 16.45
N LYS A 119 5.43 1.89 15.56
CA LYS A 119 6.55 2.40 14.77
C LYS A 119 6.17 3.64 13.96
N TYR A 120 5.07 3.60 13.22
CA TYR A 120 4.74 4.62 12.23
C TYR A 120 3.93 5.79 12.77
N TYR A 121 3.15 5.60 13.85
CA TYR A 121 2.21 6.62 14.32
C TYR A 121 2.44 7.06 15.77
N HIS A 122 3.14 6.28 16.59
CA HIS A 122 3.30 6.58 18.02
C HIS A 122 4.73 6.88 18.45
N MET A 123 5.73 6.39 17.71
CA MET A 123 7.12 6.82 17.90
C MET A 123 7.33 8.13 17.13
N GLN A 124 7.22 9.27 17.82
CA GLN A 124 7.71 10.55 17.29
C GLN A 124 9.25 10.54 17.27
N PRO A 125 9.89 11.25 16.32
CA PRO A 125 11.35 11.38 16.25
C PRO A 125 11.96 12.03 17.49
#